data_AF-A0A661B035-F1
#
_entry.id   AF-A0A661B035-F1
#
_cell.length_a   1.000
_cell.length_b   1.000
_cell.length_c   1.000
_cell.angle_alpha   90.00
_cell.angle_beta   90.00
_cell.angle_gamma   90.00
#
_symmetry.space_group_name_H-M   'P 1'
#
loop_
_entity.id
_entity.type
_entity.pdbx_description
1 polymer ?
#
loop_
_entity_poly.entity_id
_entity_poly.type
_entity_poly.pdbx_seq_one_letter_code
_entity_poly.pdbx_strand_id
1 'polypeptide(L)'
;MEDLGGLLFIGFIVVLWFVLIFVVGKQWEKKGYSKVAGQAVAFFFSPILGAIIGAILSPKKEVIEERELKAGKLKKCPYCGEMIRNEAVKCRYCQSEIK
;
A
#
# COMPACT_ATOMS: atom_id res chain seq x y z
N MET A 1 -3.96 39.28 24.84
CA MET A 1 -2.74 38.52 24.43
C MET A 1 -2.93 37.02 24.61
N GLU A 2 -3.94 36.58 25.37
CA GLU A 2 -4.27 35.16 25.57
C GLU A 2 -4.94 34.50 24.34
N ASP A 3 -5.65 35.29 23.51
CA ASP A 3 -6.39 34.77 22.34
C ASP A 3 -5.48 34.40 21.14
N LEU A 4 -4.35 35.10 21.00
CA LEU A 4 -3.40 34.85 19.90
C LEU A 4 -2.64 33.53 20.08
N GLY A 5 -2.33 33.16 21.32
CA GLY A 5 -1.71 31.87 21.64
C GLY A 5 -2.64 30.70 21.37
N GLY A 6 -3.93 30.83 21.69
CA GLY A 6 -4.95 29.81 21.42
C GLY A 6 -5.15 29.53 19.93
N LEU A 7 -5.21 30.58 19.10
CA LEU A 7 -5.34 30.46 17.63
C LEU A 7 -4.15 29.74 16.99
N LEU A 8 -2.93 30.05 17.42
CA LEU A 8 -1.72 29.36 16.94
C LEU A 8 -1.70 27.88 17.35
N PHE A 9 -2.13 27.59 18.58
CA PHE A 9 -2.22 26.22 19.09
C PHE A 9 -3.25 25.38 18.34
N ILE A 10 -4.44 25.92 18.09
CA ILE A 10 -5.49 25.25 17.30
C ILE A 10 -5.01 25.03 15.86
N GLY A 11 -4.37 26.02 15.24
CA GLY A 11 -3.80 25.90 13.91
C GLY A 11 -2.79 24.76 13.81
N PHE A 12 -1.90 24.63 14.80
CA PHE A 12 -0.92 23.54 14.87
C PHE A 12 -1.59 22.16 14.96
N ILE A 13 -2.63 22.02 15.80
CA ILE A 13 -3.40 20.77 15.94
C ILE A 13 -4.07 20.38 14.61
N VAL A 14 -4.70 21.35 13.92
CA VAL A 14 -5.35 21.10 12.64
C VAL A 14 -4.35 20.63 11.60
N VAL A 15 -3.19 21.29 11.50
CA VAL A 15 -2.11 20.88 10.58
C VAL A 15 -1.63 19.46 10.89
N LEU A 16 -1.36 19.14 12.16
CA LEU A 16 -0.98 17.78 12.56
C LEU A 16 -2.04 16.75 12.19
N TRP A 17 -3.31 17.07 12.41
CA TRP A 17 -4.42 16.18 12.08
C TRP A 17 -4.49 15.87 10.58
N PHE A 18 -4.35 16.89 9.73
CA PHE A 18 -4.28 16.69 8.27
C PHE A 18 -3.07 15.83 7.88
N VAL A 19 -1.90 16.07 8.47
CA VAL A 19 -0.69 15.26 8.21
C VAL A 19 -0.95 13.78 8.54
N LEU A 20 -1.58 13.49 9.68
CA LEU A 20 -1.91 12.12 10.07
C LEU A 20 -2.86 11.44 9.07
N ILE A 21 -3.88 12.16 8.58
CA ILE A 21 -4.79 11.65 7.54
C ILE A 21 -4.03 11.32 6.24
N PHE A 22 -3.10 12.18 5.83
CA PHE A 22 -2.26 11.92 4.65
C PHE A 22 -1.37 10.69 4.82
N VAL A 23 -0.84 10.45 6.02
CA VAL A 23 -0.04 9.26 6.33
C VAL A 23 -0.88 7.98 6.20
N VAL A 24 -2.11 7.97 6.72
CA VAL A 24 -3.02 6.82 6.58
C VAL A 24 -3.35 6.54 5.11
N GLY A 25 -3.62 7.59 4.32
CA GLY A 25 -3.83 7.42 2.88
C GLY A 25 -2.66 6.74 2.17
N LYS A 26 -1.43 7.20 2.44
CA LYS A 26 -0.21 6.59 1.89
C LYS A 26 0.01 5.15 2.37
N GLN A 27 -0.37 4.84 3.61
CA GLN A 27 -0.29 3.48 4.15
C GLN A 27 -1.16 2.51 3.35
N TRP A 28 -2.38 2.91 3.01
CA TRP A 28 -3.33 2.10 2.23
C TRP A 28 -2.89 1.95 0.78
N GLU A 29 -2.40 3.03 0.17
CA GLU A 29 -1.88 3.06 -1.20
C GLU A 29 -0.73 2.06 -1.40
N LYS A 30 0.22 2.01 -0.45
CA LYS A 30 1.32 1.03 -0.50
C LYS A 30 0.82 -0.40 -0.64
N LYS A 31 -0.34 -0.73 -0.07
CA LYS A 31 -0.95 -2.07 -0.12
C LYS A 31 -1.86 -2.30 -1.34
N GLY A 32 -2.03 -1.31 -2.22
CA GLY A 32 -2.87 -1.39 -3.42
C GLY A 32 -4.32 -0.95 -3.23
N TYR A 33 -4.66 -0.37 -2.07
CA TYR A 33 -5.97 0.22 -1.82
C TYR A 33 -6.01 1.69 -2.25
N SER A 34 -7.21 2.25 -2.40
CA SER A 34 -7.38 3.66 -2.74
C SER A 34 -6.84 4.55 -1.60
N LYS A 35 -5.93 5.46 -1.95
CA LYS A 35 -5.41 6.50 -1.05
C LYS A 35 -6.54 7.35 -0.45
N VAL A 36 -7.50 7.76 -1.29
CA VAL A 36 -8.64 8.60 -0.89
C VAL A 36 -9.57 7.84 0.06
N ALA A 37 -9.78 6.54 -0.16
CA ALA A 37 -10.58 5.73 0.76
C ALA A 37 -9.95 5.69 2.16
N GLY A 38 -8.62 5.47 2.26
CA GLY A 38 -7.91 5.51 3.54
C GLY A 38 -7.99 6.88 4.22
N GLN A 39 -7.90 7.97 3.45
CA GLN A 39 -8.06 9.34 3.97
C GLN A 39 -9.48 9.60 4.48
N ALA A 40 -10.51 9.16 3.75
CA ALA A 40 -11.89 9.33 4.16
C ALA A 40 -12.17 8.59 5.47
N VAL A 41 -11.70 7.33 5.60
CA VAL A 41 -11.84 6.57 6.84
C VAL A 41 -11.14 7.26 8.02
N ALA A 42 -9.92 7.76 7.82
CA ALA A 42 -9.17 8.49 8.83
C ALA A 42 -9.86 9.80 9.25
N PHE A 43 -10.48 10.51 8.30
CA PHE A 43 -11.20 11.76 8.54
C PHE A 43 -12.49 11.55 9.33
N PHE A 44 -13.29 10.53 9.00
CA PHE A 44 -14.61 10.30 9.64
C PHE A 44 -14.53 9.57 10.99
N PHE A 45 -13.65 8.57 11.14
CA PHE A 45 -13.64 7.74 12.35
C PHE A 45 -12.52 8.11 13.32
N SER A 46 -11.37 8.56 12.81
CA SER A 46 -10.13 8.98 13.50
C SER A 46 -8.92 8.42 12.73
N PRO A 47 -7.80 9.16 12.64
CA PRO A 47 -6.57 8.66 12.01
C PRO A 47 -6.07 7.34 12.61
N ILE A 48 -6.27 7.12 13.91
CA ILE A 48 -5.83 5.90 14.60
C ILE A 48 -6.62 4.69 14.09
N LEU A 49 -7.95 4.81 13.99
CA LEU A 49 -8.80 3.72 13.48
C LEU A 49 -8.50 3.43 12.01
N GLY A 50 -8.32 4.47 11.18
CA GLY A 50 -7.93 4.31 9.79
C GLY A 50 -6.58 3.60 9.62
N ALA A 51 -5.61 3.90 10.49
CA ALA A 51 -4.30 3.24 10.50
C ALA A 51 -4.41 1.77 10.92
N ILE A 52 -5.21 1.44 11.94
CA ILE A 52 -5.42 0.06 12.41
C ILE A 52 -6.08 -0.79 11.31
N ILE A 53 -7.15 -0.30 10.69
CA ILE A 53 -7.81 -1.00 9.57
C ILE A 53 -6.79 -1.22 8.45
N GLY A 54 -6.06 -0.17 8.08
CA GLY A 54 -4.99 -0.25 7.08
C GLY A 54 -3.88 -1.24 7.43
N ALA A 55 -3.59 -1.46 8.71
CA ALA A 55 -2.60 -2.43 9.17
C ALA A 55 -3.10 -3.87 9.03
N ILE A 56 -4.38 -4.12 9.35
CA ILE A 56 -5.02 -5.44 9.26
C ILE A 56 -5.24 -5.87 7.81
N LEU A 57 -5.50 -4.93 6.89
CA LEU A 57 -5.70 -5.24 5.48
C LEU A 57 -4.44 -5.86 4.84
N SER A 58 -4.62 -7.00 4.17
CA SER A 58 -3.55 -7.64 3.39
C SER A 58 -3.29 -6.88 2.09
N PRO A 59 -2.04 -6.82 1.59
CA PRO A 59 -1.76 -6.23 0.28
C PRO A 59 -2.52 -6.95 -0.84
N LYS A 60 -3.01 -6.19 -1.83
CA LYS A 60 -3.62 -6.75 -3.04
C LYS A 60 -2.64 -7.64 -3.81
N LYS A 61 -3.14 -8.74 -4.39
CA LYS A 61 -2.33 -9.75 -5.09
C LYS A 61 -1.52 -9.13 -6.24
N GLU A 62 -2.10 -8.17 -6.95
CA GLU A 62 -1.46 -7.46 -8.07
C GLU A 62 -0.23 -6.68 -7.59
N VAL A 63 -0.30 -6.03 -6.43
CA VAL A 63 0.83 -5.32 -5.83
C VAL A 63 1.91 -6.29 -5.36
N ILE A 64 1.52 -7.46 -4.84
CA ILE A 64 2.48 -8.50 -4.46
C ILE A 64 3.20 -9.03 -5.72
N GLU A 65 2.46 -9.39 -6.76
CA GLU A 65 3.03 -9.90 -8.02
C GLU A 65 3.94 -8.87 -8.70
N GLU A 66 3.54 -7.59 -8.75
CA GLU A 66 4.38 -6.52 -9.30
C GLU A 66 5.67 -6.33 -8.49
N ARG A 67 5.59 -6.40 -7.15
CA ARG A 67 6.78 -6.33 -6.29
C ARG A 67 7.69 -7.53 -6.47
N GLU A 68 7.15 -8.73 -6.56
CA GLU A 68 7.93 -9.96 -6.75
C GLU A 68 8.56 -10.00 -8.15
N LEU A 69 7.86 -9.50 -9.18
CA LEU A 69 8.42 -9.28 -10.52
C LEU A 69 9.55 -8.25 -10.49
N LYS A 70 9.35 -7.08 -9.86
CA LYS A 70 10.38 -6.05 -9.70
C LYS A 70 11.57 -6.52 -8.87
N ALA A 71 11.35 -7.41 -7.91
CA ALA A 71 12.39 -8.04 -7.12
C ALA A 71 13.13 -9.16 -7.87
N GLY A 72 12.76 -9.46 -9.12
CA GLY A 72 13.39 -10.50 -9.93
C GLY A 72 13.07 -11.92 -9.47
N LYS A 73 12.05 -12.12 -8.63
CA LYS A 73 11.61 -13.44 -8.14
C LYS A 73 10.65 -14.13 -9.09
N LEU A 74 10.05 -13.39 -10.02
CA LEU A 74 9.20 -13.92 -11.09
C LEU A 74 9.81 -13.57 -12.45
N LYS A 75 9.73 -14.51 -13.39
CA LYS A 75 10.09 -14.34 -14.80
C LYS A 75 8.97 -14.86 -15.69
N LYS A 76 8.90 -14.38 -16.93
CA LYS A 76 7.95 -14.88 -17.93
C LYS A 76 8.52 -16.13 -18.61
N CYS A 77 7.74 -17.20 -18.71
CA CYS A 77 8.14 -18.40 -19.44
C CYS A 77 8.29 -18.09 -20.94
N PRO A 78 9.44 -18.40 -21.59
CA PRO A 78 9.65 -18.10 -23.01
C PRO A 78 8.79 -18.94 -23.96
N TYR A 79 8.22 -20.05 -23.48
CA TYR A 79 7.43 -20.97 -24.31
C TYR A 79 5.94 -20.66 -24.29
N CYS A 80 5.36 -20.34 -23.13
CA CYS A 80 3.92 -20.13 -22.98
C CYS A 80 3.52 -18.73 -22.49
N GLY A 81 4.47 -17.89 -22.07
CA GLY A 81 4.19 -16.52 -21.64
C GLY A 81 3.64 -16.39 -20.21
N GLU A 82 3.55 -17.47 -19.45
CA GLU A 82 3.02 -17.45 -18.08
C GLU A 82 4.07 -16.98 -17.06
N MET A 83 3.62 -16.38 -15.95
CA MET A 83 4.50 -15.92 -14.87
C MET A 83 4.94 -17.11 -14.00
N ILE A 84 6.24 -17.38 -13.96
CA ILE A 84 6.87 -18.46 -13.19
C ILE A 84 7.90 -17.89 -12.22
N ARG A 85 8.30 -18.67 -11.21
CA ARG A 85 9.41 -18.29 -10.32
C ARG A 85 10.70 -18.18 -11.11
N ASN A 86 11.58 -17.26 -10.72
CA ASN A 86 12.86 -17.07 -11.39
C ASN A 86 13.74 -18.33 -11.30
N GLU A 87 13.63 -19.05 -10.18
CA GLU A 87 14.33 -20.31 -9.90
C GLU A 87 13.65 -21.54 -10.53
N ALA A 88 12.55 -21.36 -11.27
CA ALA A 88 11.86 -22.48 -11.90
C ALA A 88 12.73 -23.07 -13.03
N VAL A 89 13.10 -24.34 -12.87
CA VAL A 89 13.77 -25.18 -13.89
C VAL A 89 12.75 -25.83 -14.84
N LYS A 90 11.49 -25.94 -14.42
CA LYS A 90 10.39 -26.49 -15.23
C LYS A 90 9.12 -25.66 -15.03
N CYS A 91 8.42 -25.31 -16.12
CA CYS A 91 7.19 -24.53 -16.04
C CYS A 91 6.02 -25.39 -15.52
N ARG A 92 5.28 -24.95 -14.49
CA ARG A 92 4.12 -25.70 -13.96
C ARG A 92 2.91 -25.75 -14.91
N TYR A 93 2.89 -24.92 -15.94
CA TYR A 93 1.74 -24.75 -16.84
C TYR A 93 1.92 -25.52 -18.14
N CYS A 94 2.97 -25.21 -18.91
CA CYS A 94 3.27 -25.91 -20.17
C CYS A 94 4.24 -27.09 -20.02
N GLN A 95 4.78 -27.31 -18.82
CA GLN A 95 5.75 -28.38 -18.53
C GLN A 95 7.06 -28.32 -19.33
N SER A 96 7.34 -27.24 -20.05
CA SER A 96 8.64 -27.05 -20.71
C SER A 96 9.75 -26.85 -19.68
N GLU A 97 10.93 -27.35 -20.02
CA GLU A 97 12.15 -27.13 -19.25
C GLU A 97 12.67 -25.72 -19.52
N ILE A 98 12.89 -24.96 -18.46
CA ILE A 98 13.30 -23.56 -18.49
C ILE A 98 14.77 -23.53 -18.09
N LYS A 99 15.64 -23.41 -19.10
CA LYS A 99 17.05 -23.09 -18.88
C LYS A 99 17.24 -21.61 -18.55
#